data_AF-G4Z6U1-F1
#
_entry.id   AF-G4Z6U1-F1
#
_cell.length_a   1.000
_cell.length_b   1.000
_cell.length_c   1.000
_cell.angle_alpha   90.00
_cell.angle_beta   90.00
_cell.angle_gamma   90.00
#
_symmetry.space_group_name_H-M   'P 1'
#
loop_
_entity.id
_entity.type
_entity.pdbx_description
1 polymer ?
#
loop_
_entity_poly.entity_id
_entity_poly.type
_entity_poly.pdbx_seq_one_letter_code
_entity_poly.pdbx_strand_id
1 'polypeptide(L)'
;MIAPELEENEPVQELLGYAFSCAAAHNQIEIMELLLYPAPATTSASNSTVALSKDIHECLLYGMCRQEKYFPRRPRFQCCNALRYLAYAAVVCVEQNALQALELLVKEQDLPTPELLVDMDVERCFRCALELGSDFHAPAPEAYRPILMMLLHRYPMLLLRHVDGKHDQDAGSSSSRNTRDHMESLRASLMYEYVTNPQQQPPIE
;
A
#
# COMPACT_ATOMS: atom_id res chain seq x y z
N MET A 1 7.90 12.75 -26.13
CA MET A 1 8.57 11.66 -26.86
C MET A 1 9.12 10.71 -25.82
N ILE A 2 8.44 9.58 -25.61
CA ILE A 2 8.94 8.50 -24.75
C ILE A 2 9.88 7.67 -25.63
N ALA A 3 11.07 7.33 -25.12
CA ALA A 3 12.07 6.60 -25.87
C ALA A 3 11.54 5.20 -26.24
N PRO A 4 11.76 4.73 -27.49
CA PRO A 4 11.24 3.45 -27.99
C PRO A 4 11.74 2.21 -27.22
N GLU A 5 12.80 2.36 -26.42
CA GLU A 5 13.34 1.28 -25.56
C GLU A 5 12.44 0.93 -24.36
N LEU A 6 11.49 1.80 -23.99
CA LEU A 6 10.55 1.53 -22.89
C LEU A 6 9.41 0.59 -23.29
N GLU A 7 9.03 0.54 -24.58
CA GLU A 7 7.91 -0.29 -25.06
C GLU A 7 8.24 -1.79 -25.08
N GLU A 8 9.50 -2.18 -25.32
CA GLU A 8 9.90 -3.60 -25.37
C GLU A 8 9.97 -4.26 -23.98
N ASN A 9 10.15 -3.48 -22.90
CA ASN A 9 10.30 -3.98 -21.54
C ASN A 9 9.02 -3.93 -20.70
N GLU A 10 7.95 -3.30 -21.18
CA GLU A 10 6.65 -3.23 -20.48
C GLU A 10 6.13 -4.57 -19.93
N PRO A 11 6.15 -5.70 -20.68
CA PRO A 11 5.66 -6.97 -20.14
C PRO A 11 6.52 -7.50 -18.98
N VAL A 12 7.81 -7.18 -18.94
CA VAL A 12 8.71 -7.57 -17.86
C VAL A 12 8.45 -6.72 -16.61
N GLN A 13 8.24 -5.41 -16.77
CA GLN A 13 7.89 -4.50 -15.68
C GLN A 13 6.58 -4.92 -14.99
N GLU A 14 5.56 -5.25 -15.79
CA GLU A 14 4.28 -5.73 -15.26
C GLU A 14 4.43 -7.05 -14.51
N LEU A 15 5.24 -7.99 -15.02
CA LEU A 15 5.52 -9.26 -14.36
C LEU A 15 6.22 -9.04 -13.01
N LEU A 16 7.18 -8.11 -12.95
CA LEU A 16 7.88 -7.75 -11.72
C LEU A 16 6.94 -7.12 -10.70
N GLY A 17 6.12 -6.15 -11.11
CA GLY A 17 5.10 -5.56 -10.25
C GLY A 17 4.10 -6.61 -9.74
N TYR A 18 3.71 -7.55 -10.60
CA TYR A 18 2.81 -8.64 -10.24
C TYR A 18 3.46 -9.57 -9.20
N ALA A 19 4.68 -10.02 -9.46
CA ALA A 19 5.44 -10.86 -8.54
C ALA A 19 5.60 -10.17 -7.17
N PHE A 20 5.91 -8.88 -7.17
CA PHE A 20 6.00 -8.07 -5.95
C PHE A 20 4.67 -8.05 -5.19
N SER A 21 3.55 -7.80 -5.88
CA SER A 21 2.23 -7.80 -5.25
C SER A 21 1.82 -9.18 -4.70
N CYS A 22 2.22 -10.26 -5.36
CA CYS A 22 2.01 -11.62 -4.89
C CYS A 22 2.85 -11.93 -3.65
N ALA A 23 4.11 -11.51 -3.60
CA ALA A 23 4.93 -11.64 -2.40
C ALA A 23 4.32 -10.86 -1.23
N ALA A 24 3.85 -9.65 -1.51
CA ALA A 24 3.20 -8.77 -0.53
C ALA A 24 1.90 -9.37 0.02
N ALA A 25 1.09 -10.02 -0.82
CA ALA A 25 -0.13 -10.72 -0.42
C ALA A 25 0.11 -11.83 0.61
N HIS A 26 1.30 -12.45 0.61
CA HIS A 26 1.62 -13.63 1.42
C HIS A 26 2.65 -13.34 2.52
N ASN A 27 2.92 -12.07 2.86
CA ASN A 27 3.97 -11.68 3.81
C ASN A 27 5.36 -12.26 3.49
N GLN A 28 5.70 -12.41 2.21
CA GLN A 28 7.03 -12.89 1.79
C GLN A 28 8.03 -11.72 1.79
N ILE A 29 8.40 -11.25 2.98
CA ILE A 29 9.21 -10.04 3.20
C ILE A 29 10.56 -10.15 2.50
N GLU A 30 11.21 -11.31 2.57
CA GLU A 30 12.53 -11.53 1.98
C GLU A 30 12.49 -11.39 0.45
N ILE A 31 11.39 -11.80 -0.19
CA ILE A 31 11.21 -11.66 -1.63
C ILE A 31 10.93 -10.20 -1.98
N MET A 32 10.12 -9.50 -1.19
CA MET A 32 9.86 -8.08 -1.38
C MET A 32 11.16 -7.26 -1.25
N GLU A 33 11.96 -7.53 -0.22
CA GLU A 33 13.25 -6.87 0.01
C GLU A 33 14.24 -7.18 -1.12
N LEU A 34 14.29 -8.43 -1.59
CA LEU A 34 15.14 -8.81 -2.72
C LEU A 34 14.77 -8.05 -4.01
N LEU A 35 13.48 -7.86 -4.26
CA LEU A 35 12.97 -7.14 -5.42
C LEU A 35 13.14 -5.62 -5.29
N LEU A 36 12.97 -5.07 -4.09
CA LEU A 36 13.16 -3.65 -3.81
C LEU A 36 14.64 -3.26 -3.77
N TYR A 37 15.49 -4.06 -3.14
CA TYR A 37 16.91 -3.79 -2.94
C TYR A 37 17.75 -4.96 -3.46
N PRO A 38 17.77 -5.17 -4.79
CA PRO A 38 18.57 -6.22 -5.37
C PRO A 38 20.05 -6.02 -5.00
N ALA A 39 20.65 -7.04 -4.38
CA ALA A 39 22.01 -6.98 -3.87
C ALA A 39 22.99 -6.58 -5.00
N PRO A 40 24.02 -5.75 -4.69
CA PRO A 40 25.05 -5.44 -5.67
C PRO A 40 25.72 -6.75 -6.12
N ALA A 41 25.92 -6.89 -7.44
CA ALA A 41 26.55 -8.06 -8.04
C ALA A 41 28.02 -8.16 -7.64
N THR A 42 28.31 -8.61 -6.42
CA THR A 42 29.65 -8.94 -5.96
C THR A 42 30.00 -10.37 -6.35
N THR A 43 30.02 -10.67 -7.64
CA THR A 43 30.76 -11.82 -8.18
C THR A 43 30.95 -11.65 -9.68
N SER A 44 32.19 -11.38 -10.05
CA SER A 44 32.73 -11.54 -11.39
C SER A 44 32.47 -12.96 -11.93
N ALA A 45 31.59 -13.10 -12.92
CA ALA A 45 31.66 -14.17 -13.92
C ALA A 45 30.75 -13.86 -15.12
N SER A 46 31.39 -13.77 -16.29
CA SER A 46 30.82 -13.95 -17.64
C SER A 46 29.83 -12.92 -18.17
N ASN A 47 30.24 -12.29 -19.28
CA ASN A 47 29.46 -11.47 -20.19
C ASN A 47 28.09 -12.09 -20.49
N SER A 48 27.01 -11.55 -19.89
CA SER A 48 25.61 -11.51 -20.37
C SER A 48 24.56 -11.45 -19.24
N THR A 49 24.94 -11.34 -17.96
CA THR A 49 23.96 -11.13 -16.89
C THR A 49 23.67 -9.65 -16.73
N VAL A 50 22.48 -9.30 -17.23
CA VAL A 50 21.85 -7.99 -17.31
C VAL A 50 22.05 -7.16 -16.03
N ALA A 51 22.33 -5.87 -16.21
CA ALA A 51 22.38 -4.82 -15.18
C ALA A 51 21.01 -4.55 -14.51
N LEU A 52 20.27 -5.61 -14.15
CA LEU A 52 18.88 -5.63 -13.72
C LEU A 52 18.62 -4.92 -12.39
N SER A 53 19.61 -4.78 -11.51
CA SER A 53 19.33 -4.42 -10.11
C SER A 53 18.74 -3.01 -9.99
N LYS A 54 19.33 -2.02 -10.65
CA LYS A 54 18.83 -0.64 -10.60
C LYS A 54 17.51 -0.48 -11.37
N ASP A 55 17.41 -1.13 -12.52
CA ASP A 55 16.23 -1.04 -13.38
C ASP A 55 14.99 -1.65 -12.69
N ILE A 56 15.13 -2.78 -11.98
CA ILE A 56 14.03 -3.40 -11.22
C ILE A 56 13.54 -2.45 -10.11
N HIS A 57 14.46 -1.83 -9.36
CA HIS A 57 14.10 -0.88 -8.31
C HIS A 57 13.33 0.32 -8.87
N GLU A 58 13.82 0.93 -9.94
CA GLU A 58 13.14 2.04 -10.62
C GLU A 58 11.78 1.60 -11.19
N CYS A 59 11.68 0.39 -11.74
CA CYS A 59 10.42 -0.18 -12.21
C CYS A 59 9.40 -0.33 -11.09
N LEU A 60 9.79 -0.77 -9.89
CA LEU A 60 8.85 -0.86 -8.77
C LEU A 60 8.47 0.52 -8.24
N LEU A 61 9.42 1.46 -8.12
CA LEU A 61 9.17 2.80 -7.62
C LEU A 61 8.25 3.64 -8.52
N TYR A 62 8.47 3.57 -9.84
CA TYR A 62 7.87 4.47 -10.82
C TYR A 62 6.97 3.77 -11.85
N GLY A 63 7.04 2.45 -11.93
CA GLY A 63 6.23 1.67 -12.84
C GLY A 63 4.75 1.69 -12.46
N MET A 64 3.92 1.67 -13.49
CA MET A 64 2.47 1.77 -13.40
C MET A 64 1.87 0.49 -13.94
N CYS A 65 0.91 -0.10 -13.24
CA CYS A 65 0.08 -1.17 -13.74
C CYS A 65 -0.62 -0.71 -15.01
N ARG A 66 -0.51 -1.47 -16.10
CA ARG A 66 -1.18 -1.17 -17.39
C ARG A 66 -1.99 -2.33 -17.93
N GLN A 67 -1.72 -3.55 -17.46
CA GLN A 67 -2.33 -4.76 -18.00
C GLN A 67 -3.22 -5.46 -16.97
N GLU A 68 -4.52 -5.53 -17.26
CA GLU A 68 -5.51 -6.20 -16.41
C GLU A 68 -5.22 -7.69 -16.22
N LYS A 69 -4.49 -8.35 -17.15
CA LYS A 69 -4.19 -9.78 -17.06
C LYS A 69 -3.30 -10.14 -15.87
N TYR A 70 -2.46 -9.20 -15.42
CA TYR A 70 -1.62 -9.37 -14.23
C TYR A 70 -2.32 -8.82 -12.99
N PHE A 71 -3.14 -7.79 -13.15
CA PHE A 71 -3.84 -7.12 -12.04
C PHE A 71 -5.35 -7.14 -12.26
N PRO A 72 -6.00 -8.30 -12.03
CA PRO A 72 -7.42 -8.44 -12.31
C PRO A 72 -8.23 -7.42 -11.49
N ARG A 73 -9.30 -6.90 -12.12
CA ARG A 73 -10.13 -5.84 -11.55
C ARG A 73 -10.60 -6.22 -10.15
N ARG A 74 -10.06 -5.54 -9.13
CA ARG A 74 -10.71 -5.46 -7.83
C ARG A 74 -11.67 -4.27 -7.85
N PRO A 75 -12.89 -4.38 -7.31
CA PRO A 75 -13.87 -3.28 -7.33
C PRO A 75 -13.33 -1.97 -6.76
N ARG A 76 -12.38 -2.06 -5.82
CA ARG A 76 -11.71 -0.94 -5.14
C ARG A 76 -10.68 -0.20 -5.99
N PHE A 77 -10.32 -0.75 -7.13
CA PHE A 77 -9.43 -0.14 -8.11
C PHE A 77 -10.17 0.13 -9.42
N GLN A 78 -11.09 1.08 -9.38
CA GLN A 78 -11.56 1.70 -10.62
C GLN A 78 -10.35 2.43 -11.23
N CYS A 79 -9.83 1.92 -12.34
CA CYS A 79 -8.59 2.36 -13.01
C CYS A 79 -7.28 1.81 -12.41
N CYS A 80 -7.19 0.49 -12.19
CA CYS A 80 -5.91 -0.17 -11.89
C CYS A 80 -4.79 0.17 -12.89
N ASN A 81 -5.14 0.51 -14.15
CA ASN A 81 -4.22 0.85 -15.23
C ASN A 81 -3.42 2.16 -15.05
N ALA A 82 -3.60 2.87 -13.92
CA ALA A 82 -2.86 4.09 -13.57
C ALA A 82 -2.37 4.07 -12.12
N LEU A 83 -2.22 2.89 -11.51
CA LEU A 83 -1.66 2.75 -10.17
C LEU A 83 -0.20 2.34 -10.25
N ARG A 84 0.63 2.86 -9.33
CA ARG A 84 1.98 2.36 -9.16
C ARG A 84 1.96 0.92 -8.65
N TYR A 85 2.95 0.11 -9.00
CA TYR A 85 3.05 -1.26 -8.49
C TYR A 85 3.06 -1.31 -6.95
N LEU A 86 3.75 -0.37 -6.30
CA LEU A 86 3.79 -0.26 -4.83
C LEU A 86 2.43 0.09 -4.23
N ALA A 87 1.67 0.99 -4.86
CA ALA A 87 0.33 1.36 -4.43
C ALA A 87 -0.64 0.17 -4.48
N TYR A 88 -0.56 -0.60 -5.56
CA TYR A 88 -1.35 -1.82 -5.72
C TYR A 88 -0.97 -2.87 -4.66
N ALA A 89 0.33 -3.13 -4.50
CA ALA A 89 0.83 -4.08 -3.50
C ALA A 89 0.40 -3.70 -2.07
N ALA A 90 0.48 -2.42 -1.70
CA ALA A 90 0.08 -1.95 -0.37
C ALA A 90 -1.41 -2.20 -0.07
N VAL A 91 -2.29 -1.99 -1.04
CA VAL A 91 -3.72 -2.28 -0.86
C VAL A 91 -3.98 -3.78 -0.85
N VAL A 92 -3.25 -4.58 -1.64
CA VAL A 92 -3.32 -6.04 -1.55
C VAL A 92 -2.89 -6.53 -0.17
N CYS A 93 -1.87 -5.92 0.45
CA CYS A 93 -1.51 -6.24 1.82
C CYS A 93 -2.68 -6.01 2.78
N VAL A 94 -3.41 -4.89 2.62
CA VAL A 94 -4.60 -4.65 3.43
C VAL A 94 -5.64 -5.74 3.17
N GLU A 95 -6.02 -6.01 1.92
CA GLU A 95 -7.07 -6.99 1.60
C GLU A 95 -6.74 -8.43 2.02
N GLN A 96 -5.46 -8.78 2.14
CA GLN A 96 -5.00 -10.09 2.61
C GLN A 96 -4.60 -10.09 4.08
N ASN A 97 -4.75 -8.97 4.80
CA ASN A 97 -4.28 -8.77 6.15
C ASN A 97 -2.77 -9.10 6.35
N ALA A 98 -1.96 -8.76 5.35
CA ALA A 98 -0.52 -8.97 5.34
C ALA A 98 0.21 -7.80 6.05
N LEU A 99 0.10 -7.77 7.38
CA LEU A 99 0.60 -6.68 8.23
C LEU A 99 2.10 -6.41 8.04
N GLN A 100 2.92 -7.46 8.04
CA GLN A 100 4.39 -7.35 7.96
C GLN A 100 4.84 -6.78 6.60
N ALA A 101 4.17 -7.20 5.52
CA ALA A 101 4.45 -6.69 4.18
C ALA A 101 4.07 -5.20 4.06
N LEU A 102 2.94 -4.81 4.67
CA LEU A 102 2.55 -3.41 4.70
C LEU A 102 3.50 -2.58 5.56
N GLU A 103 3.97 -3.11 6.69
CA GLU A 103 4.95 -2.47 7.56
C GLU A 103 6.24 -2.15 6.80
N LEU A 104 6.75 -3.08 5.98
CA LEU A 104 7.89 -2.84 5.10
C LEU A 104 7.66 -1.64 4.16
N LEU A 105 6.46 -1.52 3.59
CA LEU A 105 6.13 -0.46 2.64
C LEU A 105 5.96 0.92 3.28
N VAL A 106 5.60 0.99 4.57
CA VAL A 106 5.42 2.26 5.30
C VAL A 106 6.59 2.62 6.21
N LYS A 107 7.60 1.75 6.31
CA LYS A 107 8.79 1.93 7.15
C LYS A 107 9.55 3.20 6.75
N GLU A 108 10.14 3.89 7.74
CA GLU A 108 11.06 4.99 7.46
C GLU A 108 12.24 4.45 6.64
N GLN A 109 12.48 5.05 5.49
CA GLN A 109 13.68 4.79 4.70
C GLN A 109 14.76 5.73 5.23
N ASP A 110 15.94 5.20 5.54
CA ASP A 110 17.09 6.07 5.79
C ASP A 110 17.37 6.89 4.50
N LEU A 111 17.55 8.20 4.64
CA LEU A 111 17.95 9.07 3.53
C LEU A 111 19.25 8.53 2.89
N PRO A 112 19.37 8.49 1.55
CA PRO A 112 18.64 9.30 0.57
C PRO A 112 17.49 8.59 -0.17
N THR A 113 17.05 7.41 0.28
CA THR A 113 15.99 6.65 -0.43
C THR A 113 14.61 7.32 -0.28
N PRO A 114 13.87 7.57 -1.38
CA PRO A 114 12.55 8.17 -1.32
C PRO A 114 11.53 7.24 -0.65
N GLU A 115 10.48 7.82 -0.07
CA GLU A 115 9.37 7.05 0.49
C GLU A 115 8.75 6.12 -0.57
N LEU A 116 8.51 4.85 -0.19
CA LEU A 116 7.95 3.87 -1.11
C LEU A 116 6.51 4.19 -1.47
N LEU A 117 5.73 4.70 -0.52
CA LEU A 117 4.33 5.09 -0.70
C LEU A 117 4.18 6.60 -0.59
N VAL A 118 3.43 7.19 -1.51
CA VAL A 118 3.03 8.60 -1.42
C VAL A 118 1.77 8.74 -0.56
N ASP A 119 1.50 9.94 -0.04
CA ASP A 119 0.31 10.25 0.80
C ASP A 119 -1.00 9.66 0.27
N MET A 120 -1.22 9.76 -1.05
CA MET A 120 -2.43 9.24 -1.70
C MET A 120 -2.55 7.72 -1.66
N ASP A 121 -1.43 7.00 -1.68
CA ASP A 121 -1.40 5.54 -1.58
C ASP A 121 -1.71 5.11 -0.15
N VAL A 122 -1.11 5.80 0.84
CA VAL A 122 -1.35 5.60 2.26
C VAL A 122 -2.82 5.86 2.62
N GLU A 123 -3.40 6.96 2.13
CA GLU A 123 -4.80 7.29 2.37
C GLU A 123 -5.75 6.23 1.79
N ARG A 124 -5.40 5.66 0.63
CA ARG A 124 -6.15 4.56 0.02
C ARG A 124 -6.08 3.29 0.85
N CYS A 125 -4.91 2.93 1.36
CA CYS A 125 -4.74 1.80 2.29
C CYS A 125 -5.55 1.98 3.56
N PHE A 126 -5.53 3.18 4.14
CA PHE A 126 -6.29 3.48 5.34
C PHE A 126 -7.80 3.37 5.14
N ARG A 127 -8.33 3.92 4.04
CA ARG A 127 -9.75 3.77 3.69
C ARG A 127 -10.14 2.32 3.46
N CYS A 128 -9.31 1.57 2.73
CA CYS A 128 -9.51 0.14 2.48
C CYS A 128 -9.59 -0.66 3.79
N ALA A 129 -8.69 -0.36 4.74
CA ALA A 129 -8.65 -1.03 6.05
C ALA A 129 -9.85 -0.64 6.92
N LEU A 130 -10.27 0.63 6.90
CA LEU A 130 -11.46 1.10 7.62
C LEU A 130 -12.73 0.42 7.11
N GLU A 131 -12.91 0.34 5.79
CA GLU A 131 -14.07 -0.32 5.18
C GLU A 131 -14.13 -1.79 5.60
N LEU A 132 -13.02 -2.54 5.50
CA LEU A 132 -12.97 -3.95 5.88
C LEU A 132 -13.14 -4.17 7.40
N GLY A 133 -12.56 -3.30 8.22
CA GLY A 133 -12.73 -3.35 9.67
C GLY A 133 -14.14 -2.97 10.14
N SER A 134 -14.90 -2.24 9.31
CA SER A 134 -16.31 -1.88 9.57
C SER A 134 -17.33 -2.89 9.05
N ASP A 135 -16.90 -3.86 8.23
CA ASP A 135 -17.77 -4.87 7.63
C ASP A 135 -17.97 -6.07 8.57
N PHE A 136 -19.12 -6.13 9.24
CA PHE A 136 -19.49 -7.24 10.14
C PHE A 136 -19.78 -8.56 9.41
N HIS A 137 -19.97 -8.53 8.08
CA HIS A 137 -20.12 -9.75 7.29
C HIS A 137 -18.77 -10.33 6.86
N ALA A 138 -17.68 -9.58 7.04
CA ALA A 138 -16.35 -10.12 6.86
C ALA A 138 -16.07 -11.19 7.95
N PRO A 139 -15.34 -12.26 7.61
CA PRO A 139 -15.09 -13.36 8.55
C PRO A 139 -14.28 -12.96 9.80
N ALA A 140 -13.52 -11.84 9.74
CA ALA A 140 -12.72 -11.35 10.86
C ALA A 140 -12.44 -9.83 10.75
N PRO A 141 -13.39 -8.94 11.07
CA PRO A 141 -13.20 -7.49 10.97
C PRO A 141 -12.16 -6.95 11.98
N GLU A 142 -12.02 -7.59 13.13
CA GLU A 142 -11.05 -7.20 14.17
C GLU A 142 -9.59 -7.40 13.72
N ALA A 143 -9.37 -8.25 12.71
CA ALA A 143 -8.06 -8.53 12.16
C ALA A 143 -7.42 -7.30 11.49
N TYR A 144 -8.22 -6.28 11.14
CA TYR A 144 -7.75 -5.04 10.52
C TYR A 144 -7.34 -3.97 11.53
N ARG A 145 -7.65 -4.14 12.84
CA ARG A 145 -7.24 -3.17 13.88
C ARG A 145 -5.72 -2.94 13.93
N PRO A 146 -4.85 -3.97 13.85
CA PRO A 146 -3.40 -3.76 13.82
C PRO A 146 -2.94 -2.93 12.62
N ILE A 147 -3.51 -3.16 11.43
CA ILE A 147 -3.20 -2.38 10.23
C ILE A 147 -3.60 -0.91 10.41
N LEU A 148 -4.82 -0.68 10.93
CA LEU A 148 -5.30 0.67 11.22
C LEU A 148 -4.40 1.37 12.24
N MET A 149 -4.07 0.70 13.34
CA MET A 149 -3.17 1.25 14.36
C MET A 149 -1.79 1.58 13.82
N MET A 150 -1.19 0.69 13.02
CA MET A 150 0.11 0.93 12.39
C MET A 150 0.07 2.15 11.47
N LEU A 151 -0.95 2.26 10.61
CA LEU A 151 -1.12 3.42 9.72
C LEU A 151 -1.33 4.72 10.50
N LEU A 152 -2.06 4.69 11.60
CA LEU A 152 -2.31 5.87 12.43
C LEU A 152 -1.11 6.29 13.28
N HIS A 153 -0.35 5.31 13.79
CA HIS A 153 0.92 5.58 14.44
C HIS A 153 1.89 6.27 13.47
N ARG A 154 1.95 5.79 12.22
CA ARG A 154 2.86 6.33 11.22
C ARG A 154 2.37 7.66 10.62
N TYR A 155 1.07 7.79 10.42
CA TYR A 155 0.44 8.94 9.77
C TYR A 155 -0.76 9.43 10.59
N PRO A 156 -0.53 10.15 11.71
CA PRO A 156 -1.61 10.62 12.59
C PRO A 156 -2.65 11.51 11.89
N MET A 157 -2.24 12.21 10.83
CA MET A 157 -3.11 13.09 10.03
C MET A 157 -4.26 12.37 9.32
N LEU A 158 -4.18 11.03 9.16
CA LEU A 158 -5.24 10.23 8.54
C LEU A 158 -6.55 10.27 9.34
N LEU A 159 -6.47 10.34 10.67
CA LEU A 159 -7.62 10.50 11.54
C LEU A 159 -8.27 11.87 11.36
N LEU A 160 -7.47 12.95 11.33
CA LEU A 160 -7.97 14.32 11.26
C LEU A 160 -8.78 14.60 9.99
N ARG A 161 -8.32 14.10 8.83
CA ARG A 161 -9.05 14.25 7.56
C ARG A 161 -10.41 13.55 7.54
N HIS A 162 -10.59 12.49 8.35
CA HIS A 162 -11.85 11.76 8.45
C HIS A 162 -12.78 12.30 9.55
N VAL A 163 -12.27 13.14 10.46
CA VAL A 163 -13.04 13.83 11.50
C VAL A 163 -13.72 15.10 10.96
N ASP A 164 -13.08 15.80 10.01
CA ASP A 164 -13.61 17.05 9.43
C ASP A 164 -14.81 16.88 8.48
N GLY A 165 -15.31 15.66 8.29
CA GLY A 165 -16.51 15.39 7.47
C GLY A 165 -16.35 15.67 5.98
N LYS A 166 -15.16 16.06 5.50
CA LYS A 166 -14.90 16.40 4.09
C LYS A 166 -14.83 15.20 3.16
N HIS A 167 -14.85 13.96 3.68
CA HIS A 167 -14.82 12.73 2.87
C HIS A 167 -16.21 12.21 2.47
N ASP A 168 -17.29 12.81 2.98
CA ASP A 168 -18.66 12.38 2.64
C ASP A 168 -19.16 12.89 1.28
N GLN A 169 -18.35 13.64 0.53
CA GLN A 169 -18.82 14.29 -0.71
C GLN A 169 -18.62 13.46 -1.99
N ASP A 170 -17.74 12.47 -2.02
CA ASP A 170 -17.44 11.73 -3.26
C ASP A 170 -17.38 10.21 -3.06
N ALA A 171 -18.56 9.58 -3.02
CA ALA A 171 -18.79 8.28 -3.67
C ALA A 171 -20.29 7.99 -3.67
N GLY A 172 -20.88 7.86 -4.86
CA GLY A 172 -22.27 7.43 -5.08
C GLY A 172 -22.55 5.98 -4.69
N SER A 173 -22.03 5.49 -3.56
CA SER A 173 -22.38 4.20 -2.99
C SER A 173 -23.31 4.40 -1.81
N SER A 174 -24.47 3.76 -1.90
CA SER A 174 -25.46 3.60 -0.83
C SER A 174 -24.87 2.82 0.35
N SER A 175 -23.96 3.44 1.10
CA SER A 175 -23.55 2.96 2.41
C SER A 175 -24.79 2.97 3.32
N SER A 176 -25.18 1.80 3.83
CA SER A 176 -26.32 1.70 4.75
C SER A 176 -26.03 2.55 6.00
N ARG A 177 -27.06 3.17 6.60
CA ARG A 177 -26.90 3.95 7.85
C ARG A 177 -26.10 3.18 8.91
N ASN A 178 -26.31 1.87 9.01
CA ASN A 178 -25.59 1.01 9.95
C ASN A 178 -24.07 0.98 9.67
N THR A 179 -23.66 0.88 8.41
CA THR A 179 -22.23 0.89 8.02
C THR A 179 -21.57 2.23 8.39
N ARG A 180 -22.31 3.33 8.25
CA ARG A 180 -21.85 4.67 8.66
C ARG A 180 -21.68 4.78 10.17
N ASP A 181 -22.67 4.35 10.95
CA ASP A 181 -22.62 4.36 12.42
C ASP A 181 -21.47 3.50 12.95
N HIS A 182 -21.18 2.37 12.30
CA HIS A 182 -20.08 1.50 12.67
C HIS A 182 -18.71 2.07 12.34
N MET A 183 -18.58 2.72 11.18
CA MET A 183 -17.37 3.44 10.81
C MET A 183 -17.11 4.58 11.80
N GLU A 184 -18.14 5.30 12.24
CA GLU A 184 -18.04 6.33 13.28
C GLU A 184 -17.65 5.73 14.65
N SER A 185 -18.22 4.59 15.03
CA SER A 185 -17.84 3.89 16.28
C SER A 185 -16.39 3.36 16.25
N LEU A 186 -15.94 2.80 15.12
CA LEU A 186 -14.56 2.36 14.96
C LEU A 186 -13.62 3.56 15.05
N ARG A 187 -13.92 4.66 14.35
CA ARG A 187 -13.14 5.90 14.44
C ARG A 187 -13.06 6.44 15.87
N ALA A 188 -14.17 6.43 16.62
CA ALA A 188 -14.18 6.83 18.01
C ALA A 188 -13.28 5.95 18.88
N SER A 189 -13.28 4.62 18.64
CA SER A 189 -12.37 3.68 19.31
C SER A 189 -10.91 3.96 18.98
N LEU A 190 -10.58 4.18 17.70
CA LEU A 190 -9.22 4.49 17.26
C LEU A 190 -8.76 5.85 17.82
N MET A 191 -9.64 6.86 17.88
CA MET A 191 -9.34 8.16 18.50
C MET A 191 -9.11 8.03 20.00
N TYR A 192 -9.94 7.25 20.69
CA TYR A 192 -9.75 7.00 22.12
C TYR A 192 -8.39 6.34 22.38
N GLU A 193 -8.04 5.30 21.63
CA GLU A 193 -6.73 4.64 21.71
C GLU A 193 -5.59 5.62 21.42
N TYR A 194 -5.70 6.42 20.36
CA TYR A 194 -4.70 7.43 19.98
C TYR A 194 -4.49 8.50 21.06
N VAL A 195 -5.57 9.03 21.64
CA VAL A 195 -5.52 10.06 22.69
C VAL A 195 -4.99 9.49 24.01
N THR A 196 -5.31 8.23 24.33
CA THR A 196 -4.95 7.60 25.61
C THR A 196 -3.57 6.94 25.61
N ASN A 197 -2.97 6.71 24.43
CA ASN A 197 -1.57 6.27 24.29
C ASN A 197 -0.65 7.43 23.87
N PRO A 198 -0.01 8.15 24.82
CA PRO A 198 0.88 9.27 24.51
C PRO A 198 2.13 8.87 23.71
N GLN A 199 2.47 7.58 23.59
CA GLN A 199 3.53 7.11 22.69
C GLN A 199 3.15 7.16 21.20
N GLN A 200 1.86 7.33 20.88
CA GLN A 200 1.36 7.47 19.50
C GLN A 200 1.22 8.95 19.07
N GLN A 201 1.44 9.91 19.97
CA GLN A 201 1.40 11.33 19.64
C GLN A 201 2.77 11.76 19.07
N PRO A 202 2.80 12.44 17.91
CA PRO A 202 4.05 13.03 17.43
C PRO A 202 4.54 14.06 18.47
N PRO A 203 5.86 14.26 18.60
CA PRO A 203 6.39 15.25 19.52
C PRO A 203 5.78 16.62 19.20
N ILE A 204 5.19 17.26 20.21
CA ILE A 204 4.69 18.62 20.12
C ILE A 204 5.94 19.52 20.12
N GLU A 205 6.30 20.08 18.97
CA GLU A 205 7.24 21.21 18.87
C GLU A 205 6.56 22.53 19.22
#